data_AF-A0A832H570-F1
#
_entry.id   AF-A0A832H570-F1
#
_cell.length_a   1.000
_cell.length_b   1.000
_cell.length_c   1.000
_cell.angle_alpha   90.00
_cell.angle_beta   90.00
_cell.angle_gamma   90.00
#
_symmetry.space_group_name_H-M   'P 1'
#
loop_
_entity.id
_entity.type
_entity.pdbx_description
1 polymer ?
#
loop_
_entity_poly.entity_id
_entity_poly.type
_entity_poly.pdbx_seq_one_letter_code
_entity_poly.pdbx_strand_id
1 'polypeptide(L)'
;MPKSRSLFVCNQCGAGFSQYFGKCLACEAWNSLDEQIISASNSTKQTASSVARTSNRKRSQSQTVAQPRAALTLSQISDHPQQRLPSGYTELDRVLGGGIVPGSLVLIGGDPGIGKSTLLLQT
;
A
#
# COMPACT_ATOMS: atom_id res chain seq x y z
N MET A 1 19.14 -6.14 -3.44
CA MET A 1 18.05 -7.06 -3.86
C MET A 1 17.77 -6.80 -5.33
N PRO A 2 17.83 -7.81 -6.21
CA PRO A 2 17.54 -7.62 -7.63
C PRO A 2 16.08 -7.19 -7.78
N LYS A 3 15.84 -6.08 -8.50
CA LYS A 3 14.49 -5.57 -8.79
C LYS A 3 13.77 -6.61 -9.63
N SER A 4 12.60 -7.06 -9.16
CA SER A 4 11.69 -7.88 -9.96
C SER A 4 11.28 -7.10 -11.20
N ARG A 5 11.44 -7.70 -12.38
CA ARG A 5 11.00 -7.13 -13.65
C ARG A 5 9.72 -7.85 -14.07
N SER A 6 8.67 -7.08 -14.35
CA SER A 6 7.42 -7.62 -14.90
C SER A 6 7.56 -7.86 -16.40
N LEU A 7 6.99 -8.98 -16.86
CA LEU A 7 6.87 -9.37 -18.27
C LEU A 7 5.40 -9.72 -18.53
N PHE A 8 4.80 -9.17 -19.57
CA PHE A 8 3.43 -9.44 -19.99
C PHE A 8 3.44 -10.52 -21.07
N VAL A 9 2.82 -11.67 -20.81
CA VAL A 9 2.80 -12.82 -21.71
C VAL A 9 1.40 -13.02 -22.28
N CYS A 10 1.29 -13.17 -23.59
CA CYS A 10 0.00 -13.40 -24.23
C CYS A 10 -0.47 -14.85 -24.06
N ASN A 11 -1.67 -15.07 -23.54
CA ASN A 11 -2.27 -16.40 -23.37
C ASN A 11 -2.65 -17.07 -24.70
N GLN A 12 -2.88 -16.29 -25.78
CA GLN A 12 -3.23 -16.86 -27.08
C GLN A 12 -2.03 -17.29 -27.93
N CYS A 13 -0.94 -16.51 -27.93
CA CYS A 13 0.21 -16.78 -28.81
C CYS A 13 1.55 -16.92 -28.09
N GLY A 14 1.59 -16.76 -26.76
CA GLY A 14 2.80 -16.87 -25.96
C GLY A 14 3.79 -15.70 -26.09
N ALA A 15 3.48 -14.66 -26.88
CA ALA A 15 4.37 -13.52 -27.06
C ALA A 15 4.55 -12.71 -25.77
N GLY A 16 5.81 -12.36 -25.44
CA GLY A 16 6.18 -11.61 -24.24
C GLY A 16 6.50 -10.14 -24.54
N PHE A 17 6.03 -9.24 -23.68
CA PHE A 17 6.21 -7.79 -23.79
C PHE A 17 6.65 -7.18 -22.45
N SER A 18 7.45 -6.11 -22.47
CA SER A 18 7.90 -5.43 -21.24
C SER A 18 6.92 -4.38 -20.70
N GLN A 19 5.86 -4.08 -21.44
CA GLN A 19 4.84 -3.08 -21.12
C GLN A 19 3.45 -3.60 -21.53
N TYR A 20 2.42 -3.17 -20.79
CA TYR A 20 1.04 -3.54 -21.08
C TYR A 20 0.41 -2.55 -22.08
N PHE A 21 -0.09 -3.07 -23.20
CA PHE A 21 -0.71 -2.27 -24.27
C PHE A 21 -2.20 -2.56 -24.46
N GLY A 22 -2.81 -3.44 -23.65
CA GLY A 22 -4.22 -3.86 -23.79
C GLY A 22 -4.54 -4.76 -24.99
N LYS A 23 -3.74 -4.68 -26.07
CA LYS A 23 -3.76 -5.53 -27.26
C LYS A 23 -2.42 -6.23 -27.43
N CYS A 24 -2.43 -7.51 -27.79
CA CYS A 24 -1.24 -8.24 -28.18
C CYS A 24 -0.74 -7.76 -29.56
N LEU A 25 0.53 -7.34 -29.67
CA LEU A 25 1.10 -6.89 -30.94
C LEU A 25 1.46 -8.03 -31.91
N ALA A 26 1.44 -9.27 -31.44
CA ALA A 26 1.80 -10.44 -32.25
C ALA A 26 0.59 -11.16 -32.86
N CYS A 27 -0.50 -11.31 -32.11
CA CYS A 27 -1.72 -12.01 -32.55
C CYS A 27 -2.96 -11.12 -32.60
N GLU A 28 -2.81 -9.83 -32.30
CA GLU A 28 -3.89 -8.84 -32.30
C GLU A 28 -5.05 -9.08 -31.32
N ALA A 29 -4.94 -10.09 -30.44
CA ALA A 29 -5.94 -10.38 -29.44
C ALA A 29 -5.97 -9.30 -28.34
N TRP A 30 -7.17 -8.90 -27.96
CA TRP A 30 -7.42 -7.98 -26.85
C TRP A 30 -7.51 -8.74 -25.53
N ASN A 31 -7.17 -8.07 -24.41
CA ASN A 31 -7.30 -8.61 -23.05
C ASN A 31 -6.68 -10.00 -22.84
N SER A 32 -5.66 -10.32 -23.64
CA SER A 32 -5.02 -11.64 -23.64
C SER A 32 -3.61 -11.60 -23.05
N LEU A 33 -3.20 -10.48 -22.43
CA LEU A 33 -1.87 -10.26 -21.87
C LEU A 33 -1.92 -10.43 -20.34
N ASP A 34 -1.23 -11.44 -19.82
CA ASP A 34 -1.13 -11.75 -18.39
C ASP A 34 0.26 -11.35 -17.84
N GLU A 35 0.31 -10.74 -16.65
CA GLU A 35 1.55 -10.30 -16.03
C GLU A 35 2.26 -11.46 -15.31
N GLN A 36 3.52 -11.73 -15.67
CA GLN A 36 4.42 -12.66 -15.02
C GLN A 36 5.61 -11.92 -14.39
N ILE A 37 5.86 -12.20 -13.11
CA ILE A 37 6.98 -11.61 -12.36
C ILE A 37 8.17 -12.55 -12.46
N ILE A 38 9.19 -12.17 -13.22
CA ILE A 38 10.44 -12.94 -13.28
C ILE A 38 11.29 -12.52 -12.08
N SER A 39 11.34 -13.40 -11.08
CA SER A 39 12.32 -13.28 -10.00
C SER A 39 13.66 -13.83 -10.51
N ALA A 40 14.71 -13.01 -10.46
CA ALA A 40 16.05 -13.45 -10.83
C ALA A 40 16.48 -14.59 -9.91
N SER A 41 16.48 -15.82 -10.42
CA SER A 41 17.01 -16.98 -9.71
C SER A 41 18.51 -16.79 -9.50
N ASN A 42 18.93 -16.77 -8.24
CA ASN A 42 20.30 -16.54 -7.81
C ASN A 42 21.26 -17.57 -8.43
N SER A 43 22.08 -17.14 -9.40
CA SER A 43 23.28 -17.86 -9.79
C SER A 43 24.40 -17.54 -8.79
N THR A 44 24.73 -18.55 -8.00
CA THR A 44 25.83 -18.65 -7.03
C THR A 44 27.15 -18.06 -7.55
N LYS A 45 27.69 -17.05 -6.87
CA LYS A 45 29.14 -16.85 -6.74
C LYS A 45 29.48 -16.35 -5.34
N GLN A 46 30.15 -17.22 -4.59
CA GLN A 46 30.92 -16.90 -3.40
C GLN A 46 32.08 -15.96 -3.80
N THR A 47 32.37 -14.94 -2.98
CA THR A 47 33.73 -14.64 -2.49
C THR A 47 33.76 -13.49 -1.47
N ALA A 48 34.54 -13.73 -0.42
CA ALA A 48 35.37 -12.80 0.35
C ALA A 48 34.74 -11.67 1.21
N SER A 49 34.56 -12.01 2.49
CA SER A 49 35.15 -11.34 3.67
C SER A 49 35.62 -9.87 3.55
N SER A 50 34.97 -8.99 4.32
CA SER A 50 35.70 -7.99 5.12
C SER A 50 34.88 -7.58 6.34
N VAL A 51 35.55 -7.65 7.48
CA VAL A 51 35.04 -7.38 8.83
C VAL A 51 35.07 -5.87 9.08
N ALA A 52 33.95 -5.28 9.50
CA ALA A 52 33.95 -3.95 10.13
C ALA A 52 32.77 -3.76 11.11
N ARG A 53 33.04 -4.20 12.35
CA ARG A 53 32.74 -3.55 13.65
C ARG A 53 31.42 -2.79 13.84
N THR A 54 30.56 -3.39 14.67
CA THR A 54 29.84 -2.81 15.83
C THR A 54 29.43 -1.34 15.78
N SER A 55 28.12 -1.11 15.70
CA SER A 55 27.44 -0.32 16.73
C SER A 55 26.05 -0.91 17.01
N ASN A 56 25.94 -1.53 18.17
CA ASN A 56 24.73 -2.18 18.66
C ASN A 56 23.76 -1.11 19.17
N ARG A 57 23.07 -0.41 18.26
CA ARG A 57 21.83 0.31 18.62
C ARG A 57 20.66 -0.59 18.30
N LYS A 58 20.23 -1.37 19.30
CA LYS A 58 18.91 -2.01 19.34
C LYS A 58 17.84 -0.91 19.30
N ARG A 59 17.57 -0.37 18.12
CA ARG A 59 16.33 0.33 17.85
C ARG A 59 15.29 -0.79 17.79
N SER A 60 14.61 -0.99 18.92
CA SER A 60 13.35 -1.73 19.00
C SER A 60 12.33 -1.00 18.11
N GLN A 61 12.50 -1.16 16.81
CA GLN A 61 11.51 -0.81 15.83
C GLN A 61 10.63 -2.05 15.76
N SER A 62 9.63 -2.08 16.63
CA SER A 62 8.45 -2.91 16.43
C SER A 62 7.79 -2.44 15.13
N GLN A 63 8.38 -2.84 14.00
CA GLN A 63 7.73 -2.80 12.70
C GLN A 63 6.65 -3.88 12.79
N THR A 64 5.47 -3.50 13.29
CA THR A 64 4.26 -4.27 13.06
C THR A 64 4.04 -4.26 11.56
N VAL A 65 4.57 -5.27 10.87
CA VAL A 65 4.26 -5.53 9.48
C VAL A 65 2.75 -5.64 9.41
N ALA A 66 2.11 -4.74 8.66
CA ALA A 66 0.67 -4.75 8.47
C ALA A 66 0.28 -6.13 7.90
N GLN A 67 -0.42 -6.93 8.70
CA GLN A 67 -0.87 -8.24 8.25
C GLN A 67 -2.14 -8.07 7.41
N PRO A 68 -2.28 -8.84 6.31
CA PRO A 68 -3.51 -8.83 5.53
C PRO A 68 -4.69 -9.26 6.40
N ARG A 69 -5.80 -8.54 6.31
CA ARG A 69 -7.06 -8.97 6.96
C ARG A 69 -7.60 -10.20 6.25
N ALA A 70 -8.16 -11.13 7.01
CA ALA A 70 -8.84 -12.29 6.45
C ALA A 70 -10.07 -11.87 5.62
N ALA A 71 -10.32 -12.57 4.52
CA ALA A 71 -11.54 -12.39 3.74
C ALA A 71 -12.72 -13.07 4.47
N LEU A 72 -13.78 -12.31 4.72
CA LEU A 72 -15.00 -12.78 5.37
C LEU A 72 -16.20 -12.56 4.44
N THR A 73 -17.20 -13.44 4.52
CA THR A 73 -18.49 -13.22 3.86
C THR A 73 -19.28 -12.13 4.58
N LEU A 74 -20.22 -11.46 3.89
CA LEU A 74 -20.99 -10.37 4.49
C LEU A 74 -21.75 -10.80 5.76
N SER A 75 -22.26 -12.03 5.81
CA SER A 75 -22.93 -12.62 6.99
C SER A 75 -22.02 -12.84 8.19
N GLN A 76 -20.70 -12.81 8.01
CA GLN A 76 -19.70 -13.00 9.06
C GLN A 76 -19.13 -11.67 9.56
N ILE A 77 -19.59 -10.53 9.02
CA ILE A 77 -19.12 -9.20 9.44
C ILE A 77 -19.95 -8.76 10.64
N SER A 78 -19.27 -8.55 11.77
CA SER A 78 -19.85 -8.00 12.99
C SER A 78 -19.58 -6.51 13.11
N ASP A 79 -20.54 -5.77 13.63
CA ASP A 79 -20.36 -4.36 13.97
C ASP A 79 -19.43 -4.22 15.18
N HIS A 80 -18.39 -3.42 15.02
CA HIS A 80 -17.44 -3.10 16.08
C HIS A 80 -17.48 -1.58 16.31
N PRO A 81 -18.31 -1.10 17.25
CA PRO A 81 -18.34 0.33 17.55
C PRO A 81 -16.97 0.75 18.09
N GLN A 82 -16.31 1.67 17.38
CA GLN A 82 -15.06 2.27 17.84
C GLN A 82 -15.37 3.50 18.70
N GLN A 83 -14.67 3.63 19.82
CA GLN A 83 -14.69 4.87 20.60
C GLN A 83 -14.07 6.00 19.78
N ARG A 84 -14.85 7.06 19.58
CA ARG A 84 -14.43 8.27 18.88
C ARG A 84 -13.92 9.29 19.88
N LEU A 85 -12.89 10.02 19.50
CA LEU A 85 -12.37 11.15 20.25
C LEU A 85 -13.11 12.42 19.82
N PRO A 86 -13.69 13.20 20.74
CA PRO A 86 -14.31 14.46 20.39
C PRO A 86 -13.23 15.44 19.91
N SER A 87 -13.52 16.19 18.85
CA SER A 87 -12.61 17.18 18.30
C SER A 87 -12.69 18.54 19.00
N GLY A 88 -13.64 18.71 19.94
CA GLY A 88 -13.95 20.00 20.57
C GLY A 88 -14.87 20.91 19.72
N TYR A 89 -15.17 20.52 18.49
CA TYR A 89 -16.00 21.27 17.55
C TYR A 89 -17.20 20.42 17.12
N THR A 90 -18.40 20.77 17.57
CA THR A 90 -19.61 19.99 17.31
C THR A 90 -19.87 19.75 15.83
N GLU A 91 -19.65 20.76 14.98
CA GLU A 91 -19.85 20.64 13.53
C GLU A 91 -18.79 19.75 12.87
N LEU A 92 -17.54 19.79 13.34
CA LEU A 92 -16.49 18.90 12.84
C LEU A 92 -16.77 17.45 13.26
N ASP A 93 -17.15 17.24 14.52
CA ASP A 93 -17.55 15.92 15.02
C ASP A 93 -18.73 15.37 14.23
N ARG A 94 -19.72 16.22 13.89
CA ARG A 94 -20.85 15.84 13.02
C ARG A 94 -20.39 15.38 11.64
N VAL A 95 -19.48 16.13 11.01
CA VAL A 95 -18.90 15.75 9.70
C VAL A 95 -18.12 14.44 9.78
N LEU A 96 -17.41 14.20 10.88
CA LEU A 96 -16.65 12.96 11.10
C LEU A 96 -17.50 11.76 11.54
N GLY A 97 -18.81 11.95 11.77
CA GLY A 97 -19.71 10.89 12.23
C GLY A 97 -19.65 10.62 13.73
N GLY A 98 -19.51 11.68 14.53
CA GLY A 98 -19.44 11.66 15.99
C GLY A 98 -18.03 11.80 16.57
N GLY A 99 -17.06 12.26 15.77
CA GLY A 99 -15.68 12.51 16.20
C GLY A 99 -14.62 11.63 15.54
N ILE A 100 -13.37 11.80 15.96
CA ILE A 100 -12.16 11.25 15.35
C ILE A 100 -11.99 9.77 15.73
N VAL A 101 -11.79 8.90 14.73
CA VAL A 101 -11.53 7.48 14.93
C VAL A 101 -10.03 7.23 15.16
N PRO A 102 -9.61 6.57 16.26
CA PRO A 102 -8.21 6.24 16.50
C PRO A 102 -7.62 5.36 15.38
N GLY A 103 -6.41 5.69 14.93
CA GLY A 103 -5.73 4.95 13.86
C GLY A 103 -6.32 5.19 12.45
N SER A 104 -7.18 6.20 12.29
CA SER A 104 -7.67 6.62 10.98
C SER A 104 -6.78 7.69 10.34
N LEU A 105 -6.94 7.87 9.03
CA LEU A 105 -6.34 8.97 8.27
C LEU A 105 -7.48 9.84 7.72
N VAL A 106 -7.46 11.13 8.05
CA VAL A 106 -8.45 12.11 7.59
C VAL A 106 -7.74 13.16 6.74
N LEU A 107 -8.24 13.38 5.52
CA LEU A 107 -7.72 14.41 4.61
C LEU A 107 -8.61 15.65 4.67
N ILE A 108 -8.03 16.81 4.97
CA ILE A 108 -8.73 18.11 4.96
C ILE A 108 -8.30 18.90 3.73
N GLY A 109 -9.23 19.07 2.80
CA GLY A 109 -9.05 19.84 1.57
C GLY A 109 -9.72 21.21 1.61
N GLY A 110 -9.33 22.12 0.71
CA GLY A 110 -9.94 23.44 0.55
C GLY A 110 -8.95 24.48 0.01
N ASP A 111 -9.45 25.64 -0.38
CA ASP A 111 -8.66 26.71 -1.00
C ASP A 111 -7.55 27.25 -0.08
N PRO A 112 -6.47 27.82 -0.63
CA PRO A 112 -5.48 28.55 0.16
C PRO A 112 -6.16 29.66 0.96
N GLY A 113 -5.85 29.79 2.25
CA GLY A 113 -6.40 30.84 3.11
C GLY A 113 -7.75 30.52 3.79
N ILE A 114 -8.42 29.41 3.48
CA ILE A 114 -9.72 29.04 4.09
C ILE A 114 -9.66 28.66 5.58
N GLY A 115 -8.46 28.65 6.18
CA GLY A 115 -8.30 28.37 7.62
C GLY A 115 -8.12 26.90 8.00
N LYS A 116 -7.72 26.01 7.07
CA LYS A 116 -7.44 24.58 7.38
C LYS A 116 -6.45 24.40 8.53
N SER A 117 -5.33 25.12 8.50
CA SER A 117 -4.31 25.06 9.55
C SER A 117 -4.85 25.63 10.87
N THR A 118 -5.66 26.68 10.81
CA THR A 118 -6.30 27.28 11.99
C THR A 118 -7.23 26.29 12.67
N LEU A 119 -8.07 25.59 11.91
CA LEU A 119 -8.99 24.57 12.40
C LEU A 119 -8.23 23.44 13.13
N LEU A 120 -7.08 23.02 12.61
CA LEU A 120 -6.26 21.96 13.21
C LEU A 120 -5.45 22.41 14.44
N LEU A 121 -5.16 23.70 14.59
CA LEU A 121 -4.39 24.21 15.74
C LEU A 121 -5.22 24.39 17.01
N GLN A 122 -6.54 24.40 16.88
CA GLN A 122 -7.46 24.64 17.99
C GLN A 122 -8.05 23.34 18.58
N THR A 123 -7.50 22.18 18.22
CA THR A 123 -7.84 20.87 18.82
C THR A 123 -7.27 20.74 20.22
#